data_AF-A0A5J4Q9N2-F1
#
_entry.id   AF-A0A5J4Q9N2-F1
#
_cell.length_a   1.000
_cell.length_b   1.000
_cell.length_c   1.000
_cell.angle_alpha   90.00
_cell.angle_beta   90.00
_cell.angle_gamma   90.00
#
_symmetry.space_group_name_H-M   'P 1'
#
loop_
_entity.id
_entity.type
_entity.pdbx_description
1 polymer ?
#
loop_
_entity_poly.entity_id
_entity_poly.type
_entity_poly.pdbx_seq_one_letter_code
_entity_poly.pdbx_strand_id
1 'polypeptide(L)'
;MGAQDPRLSKIFLYYSYRKGKDCLVTHTKRYRTKIGIETSISNPYEFFTKGEMVFNCKNIKLLEQLVAISNSCGKRGHRINWETPTASHCGICMPCTYRRASLLSINDTTTYGNTVNKKWAGRKMNPFWLSNQGQDIGACLEFLHNPINAKDIKDELIVGGITDLSKIDEYVNLVIRTRDELKRYINDIGDDVIKRKAGLI
;
A
#
# COMPACT_ATOMS: atom_id res chain seq x y z
N MET A 1 8.20 -2.15 27.16
CA MET A 1 7.57 -3.36 26.58
C MET A 1 6.21 -2.94 26.02
N GLY A 2 6.15 -2.59 24.74
CA GLY A 2 4.91 -2.17 24.10
C GLY A 2 4.21 -3.41 23.55
N ALA A 3 2.99 -3.66 24.02
CA ALA A 3 2.19 -4.82 23.62
C ALA A 3 2.06 -4.89 22.09
N GLN A 4 2.46 -6.04 21.53
CA GLN A 4 2.23 -6.43 20.14
C GLN A 4 0.72 -6.49 19.89
N ASP A 5 0.25 -5.78 18.86
CA ASP A 5 -1.12 -5.93 18.40
C ASP A 5 -1.12 -6.79 17.12
N PRO A 6 -1.45 -8.09 17.20
CA PRO A 6 -1.54 -8.98 16.04
C PRO A 6 -2.60 -8.55 15.00
N ARG A 7 -3.32 -7.43 15.22
CA ARG A 7 -4.24 -6.81 14.26
C ARG A 7 -3.54 -5.88 13.25
N LEU A 8 -2.30 -5.44 13.49
CA LEU A 8 -1.60 -4.49 12.61
C LEU A 8 -1.06 -5.14 11.32
N SER A 9 -0.63 -6.40 11.37
CA SER A 9 -0.33 -7.20 10.17
C SER A 9 -1.58 -7.45 9.31
N LYS A 10 -2.76 -7.58 9.94
CA LYS A 10 -4.06 -7.78 9.28
C LYS A 10 -4.51 -6.57 8.46
N ILE A 11 -4.18 -5.35 8.93
CA ILE A 11 -4.41 -4.11 8.19
C ILE A 11 -3.60 -4.06 6.89
N PHE A 12 -2.43 -4.69 6.84
CA PHE A 12 -1.58 -4.63 5.66
C PHE A 12 -2.08 -5.51 4.51
N LEU A 13 -2.56 -6.72 4.84
CA LEU A 13 -3.28 -7.60 3.92
C LEU A 13 -4.54 -6.90 3.39
N TYR A 14 -5.26 -6.20 4.26
CA TYR A 14 -6.41 -5.39 3.89
C TYR A 14 -6.05 -4.27 2.91
N TYR A 15 -4.94 -3.55 3.08
CA TYR A 15 -4.57 -2.47 2.17
C TYR A 15 -3.90 -2.92 0.87
N SER A 16 -3.21 -4.07 0.87
CA SER A 16 -2.64 -4.67 -0.36
C SER A 16 -3.75 -4.99 -1.37
N TYR A 17 -4.95 -5.27 -0.87
CA TYR A 17 -6.08 -5.75 -1.68
C TYR A 17 -7.27 -4.77 -1.80
N ARG A 18 -7.67 -4.08 -0.73
CA ARG A 18 -9.07 -3.62 -0.57
C ARG A 18 -9.40 -2.17 -0.95
N LYS A 19 -8.51 -1.40 -1.57
CA LYS A 19 -8.93 -0.16 -2.27
C LYS A 19 -9.27 -0.46 -3.73
N GLY A 20 -10.44 -1.08 -3.92
CA GLY A 20 -11.31 -0.85 -5.09
C GLY A 20 -11.30 -1.86 -6.24
N LYS A 21 -10.59 -2.99 -6.17
CA LYS A 21 -10.38 -3.81 -7.38
C LYS A 21 -11.42 -4.90 -7.65
N ASP A 22 -12.04 -5.50 -6.63
CA ASP A 22 -12.91 -6.68 -6.86
C ASP A 22 -14.35 -6.54 -6.34
N CYS A 23 -14.54 -5.85 -5.20
CA CYS A 23 -15.88 -5.64 -4.61
C CYS A 23 -16.82 -4.83 -5.54
N LEU A 24 -16.30 -3.80 -6.24
CA LEU A 24 -17.09 -3.02 -7.20
C LEU A 24 -17.51 -3.86 -8.41
N VAL A 25 -16.60 -4.63 -9.00
CA VAL A 25 -16.90 -5.44 -10.19
C VAL A 25 -17.91 -6.55 -9.87
N THR A 26 -17.78 -7.21 -8.71
CA THR A 26 -18.73 -8.25 -8.28
C THR A 26 -20.08 -7.68 -7.84
N HIS A 27 -20.14 -6.57 -7.10
CA HIS A 27 -21.42 -5.96 -6.72
C HIS A 27 -22.18 -5.39 -7.93
N THR A 28 -21.46 -4.75 -8.86
CA THR A 28 -22.07 -4.19 -10.06
C THR A 28 -22.61 -5.29 -10.98
N LYS A 29 -21.94 -6.46 -11.08
CA LYS A 29 -22.48 -7.64 -11.79
C LYS A 29 -23.88 -8.03 -11.29
N ARG A 30 -24.10 -8.10 -9.97
CA ARG A 30 -25.40 -8.50 -9.39
C ARG A 30 -26.53 -7.53 -9.74
N TYR A 31 -26.25 -6.23 -9.77
CA TYR A 31 -27.25 -5.22 -10.12
C TYR A 31 -27.51 -5.18 -11.64
N ARG A 32 -26.46 -5.36 -12.45
CA ARG A 32 -26.55 -5.34 -13.92
C ARG A 32 -27.43 -6.44 -14.49
N THR A 33 -27.33 -7.66 -13.95
CA THR A 33 -28.22 -8.76 -14.35
C THR A 33 -29.69 -8.42 -14.06
N LYS A 34 -29.98 -7.66 -12.99
CA LYS A 34 -31.35 -7.22 -12.67
C LYS A 34 -31.88 -6.13 -13.59
N ILE A 35 -31.01 -5.32 -14.20
CA ILE A 35 -31.40 -4.23 -15.11
C ILE A 35 -31.14 -4.54 -16.60
N GLY A 36 -30.82 -5.80 -16.94
CA GLY A 36 -30.66 -6.24 -18.33
C GLY A 36 -29.40 -5.72 -19.04
N ILE A 37 -28.35 -5.32 -18.31
CA ILE A 37 -27.10 -4.85 -18.92
C ILE A 37 -26.10 -6.01 -19.06
N GLU A 38 -25.98 -6.55 -20.27
CA GLU A 38 -25.06 -7.64 -20.65
C GLU A 38 -23.70 -7.11 -21.12
N THR A 39 -22.96 -6.45 -20.24
CA THR A 39 -21.57 -6.05 -20.58
C THR A 39 -20.58 -6.68 -19.61
N SER A 40 -19.50 -7.25 -20.15
CA SER A 40 -18.41 -7.80 -19.35
C SER A 40 -17.54 -6.66 -18.82
N ILE A 41 -17.40 -6.58 -17.50
CA ILE A 41 -16.37 -5.77 -16.85
C ILE A 41 -15.27 -6.72 -16.43
N SER A 42 -14.06 -6.46 -16.91
CA SER A 42 -12.84 -7.11 -16.47
C SER A 42 -11.84 -6.06 -16.00
N ASN A 43 -11.03 -6.42 -15.00
CA ASN A 43 -9.91 -5.61 -14.57
C ASN A 43 -8.62 -6.28 -15.05
N PRO A 44 -7.93 -5.76 -16.09
CA PRO A 44 -6.72 -6.39 -16.61
C PRO A 44 -5.56 -6.41 -15.60
N TYR A 45 -5.66 -5.66 -14.51
CA TYR A 45 -4.65 -5.53 -13.46
C TYR A 45 -5.09 -6.15 -12.12
N GLU A 46 -6.02 -7.11 -12.14
CA GLU A 46 -6.55 -7.78 -10.94
C GLU A 46 -5.43 -8.37 -10.07
N PHE A 47 -4.53 -9.15 -10.68
CA PHE A 47 -3.42 -9.83 -10.00
C PHE A 47 -2.08 -9.10 -10.14
N PHE A 48 -2.11 -7.81 -10.47
CA PHE A 48 -0.89 -6.99 -10.61
C PHE A 48 -0.68 -6.15 -9.36
N THR A 49 0.56 -6.20 -8.85
CA THR A 49 1.07 -5.24 -7.87
C THR A 49 1.05 -3.83 -8.47
N LYS A 50 1.17 -2.80 -7.63
CA LYS A 50 1.16 -1.42 -8.13
C LYS A 50 2.38 -1.15 -9.03
N GLY A 51 3.56 -1.65 -8.67
CA GLY A 51 4.74 -1.55 -9.52
C GLY A 51 4.58 -2.27 -10.85
N GLU A 52 3.99 -3.48 -10.86
CA GLU A 52 3.73 -4.18 -12.13
C GLU A 52 2.66 -3.48 -12.97
N MET A 53 1.67 -2.83 -12.35
CA MET A 53 0.70 -2.00 -13.08
C MET A 53 1.40 -0.84 -13.81
N VAL A 54 2.37 -0.19 -13.14
CA VAL A 54 3.17 0.89 -13.73
C VAL A 54 4.04 0.33 -14.85
N PHE A 55 4.76 -0.77 -14.61
CA PHE A 55 5.64 -1.41 -15.58
C PHE A 55 4.90 -1.89 -16.84
N ASN A 56 3.71 -2.48 -16.67
CA ASN A 56 2.90 -2.99 -17.78
C ASN A 56 1.95 -1.93 -18.37
N CYS A 57 2.08 -0.66 -17.98
CA CYS A 57 1.24 0.39 -18.52
C CYS A 57 1.56 0.61 -20.01
N LYS A 58 0.58 0.33 -20.88
CA LYS A 58 0.73 0.49 -22.34
C LYS A 58 1.09 1.91 -22.79
N ASN A 59 0.70 2.94 -22.03
CA ASN A 59 0.98 4.33 -22.35
C ASN A 59 1.73 5.01 -21.19
N ILE A 60 3.02 4.69 -21.08
CA ILE A 60 3.89 5.20 -20.02
C ILE A 60 4.00 6.73 -20.03
N LYS A 61 4.04 7.36 -21.21
CA LYS A 61 4.13 8.83 -21.35
C LYS A 61 2.91 9.52 -20.74
N LEU A 62 1.72 8.98 -20.99
CA LEU A 62 0.50 9.48 -20.35
C LEU A 62 0.53 9.22 -18.84
N LEU A 63 1.02 8.06 -18.40
CA LEU A 63 1.14 7.76 -16.98
C LEU A 63 2.05 8.78 -16.27
N GLU A 64 3.21 9.11 -16.82
CA GLU A 64 4.14 10.10 -16.25
C GLU A 64 3.48 11.49 -16.10
N GLN A 65 2.68 11.91 -17.07
CA GLN A 65 1.89 13.15 -16.98
C GLN A 65 0.82 13.08 -15.88
N LEU A 66 0.12 11.95 -15.79
CA LEU A 66 -0.94 11.73 -14.80
C LEU A 66 -0.39 11.57 -13.37
N VAL A 67 0.82 11.03 -13.21
CA VAL A 67 1.49 10.86 -11.92
C VAL A 67 1.58 12.21 -11.21
N ALA A 68 1.99 13.28 -11.90
CA ALA A 68 2.12 14.61 -11.32
C ALA A 68 0.80 15.19 -10.75
N ILE A 69 -0.34 14.91 -11.40
CA ILE A 69 -1.66 15.48 -11.04
C ILE A 69 -2.55 14.54 -10.23
N SER A 70 -2.22 13.24 -10.19
CA SER A 70 -2.95 12.23 -9.42
C SER A 70 -2.71 12.37 -7.92
N ASN A 71 -3.68 11.91 -7.12
CA ASN A 71 -3.56 11.94 -5.66
C ASN A 71 -3.92 10.58 -5.06
N SER A 72 -2.95 9.97 -4.37
CA SER A 72 -3.19 8.73 -3.62
C SER A 72 -3.36 8.99 -2.12
N CYS A 73 -2.96 10.17 -1.62
CA CYS A 73 -2.79 10.45 -0.20
C CYS A 73 -4.10 10.31 0.61
N GLY A 74 -4.13 9.37 1.56
CA GLY A 74 -5.26 9.19 2.47
C GLY A 74 -5.36 10.24 3.60
N LYS A 75 -4.31 11.04 3.82
CA LYS A 75 -4.23 12.08 4.86
C LYS A 75 -4.26 13.50 4.29
N ARG A 76 -4.84 13.67 3.09
CA ARG A 76 -4.93 14.98 2.42
C ARG A 76 -5.67 15.98 3.32
N GLY A 77 -5.12 17.18 3.49
CA GLY A 77 -5.69 18.24 4.34
C GLY A 77 -5.15 18.27 5.77
N HIS A 78 -4.63 17.16 6.30
CA HIS A 78 -4.04 17.11 7.65
C HIS A 78 -2.52 17.41 7.62
N ARG A 79 -2.16 18.64 7.25
CA ARG A 79 -0.76 19.03 6.98
C ARG A 79 0.03 19.60 8.16
N ILE A 80 -0.64 19.90 9.26
CA ILE A 80 -0.07 20.64 10.40
C ILE A 80 1.21 20.05 10.98
N ASN A 81 1.40 18.72 10.87
CA ASN A 81 2.55 17.99 11.41
C ASN A 81 3.53 17.50 10.32
N TRP A 82 3.41 17.98 9.09
CA TRP A 82 4.31 17.61 8.00
C TRP A 82 5.61 18.40 8.12
N GLU A 83 6.74 17.76 7.84
CA GLU A 83 8.05 18.42 7.79
C GLU A 83 8.09 19.42 6.63
N THR A 84 7.42 19.10 5.51
CA THR A 84 7.20 20.02 4.38
C THR A 84 5.69 20.27 4.19
N PRO A 85 5.11 21.35 4.78
CA PRO A 85 3.68 21.63 4.72
C PRO A 85 3.13 21.94 3.32
N THR A 86 4.00 22.41 2.42
CA THR A 86 3.66 22.74 1.03
C THR A 86 3.62 21.52 0.09
N ALA A 87 4.03 20.34 0.57
CA ALA A 87 4.06 19.13 -0.23
C ALA A 87 2.67 18.69 -0.72
N SER A 88 2.62 17.95 -1.84
CA SER A 88 1.36 17.46 -2.41
C SER A 88 0.83 16.21 -1.69
N HIS A 89 1.72 15.40 -1.11
CA HIS A 89 1.42 14.13 -0.44
C HIS A 89 2.02 14.07 0.96
N CYS A 90 1.46 13.24 1.86
CA CYS A 90 2.00 13.13 3.21
C CYS A 90 3.29 12.28 3.30
N GLY A 91 3.48 11.33 2.38
CA GLY A 91 4.66 10.46 2.29
C GLY A 91 4.68 9.24 3.21
N ILE A 92 3.75 9.15 4.17
CA ILE A 92 3.80 8.16 5.27
C ILE A 92 2.51 7.38 5.47
N CYS A 93 1.42 7.73 4.78
CA CYS A 93 0.21 6.90 4.81
C CYS A 93 0.35 5.72 3.85
N MET A 94 -0.37 4.63 4.12
CA MET A 94 -0.35 3.42 3.30
C MET A 94 -0.45 3.67 1.78
N PRO A 95 -1.43 4.44 1.27
CA PRO A 95 -1.47 4.78 -0.15
C PRO A 95 -0.23 5.52 -0.70
N CYS A 96 0.40 6.39 0.09
CA CYS A 96 1.64 7.04 -0.32
C CYS A 96 2.81 6.05 -0.35
N THR A 97 2.88 5.11 0.58
CA THR A 97 3.92 4.07 0.61
C THR A 97 3.83 3.19 -0.62
N TYR A 98 2.66 2.65 -0.97
CA TYR A 98 2.49 1.85 -2.20
C TYR A 98 2.80 2.65 -3.45
N ARG A 99 2.36 3.93 -3.50
CA ARG A 99 2.67 4.81 -4.61
C ARG A 99 4.18 4.92 -4.81
N ARG A 100 4.92 5.27 -3.76
CA ARG A 100 6.38 5.45 -3.85
C ARG A 100 7.10 4.15 -4.22
N ALA A 101 6.65 3.02 -3.67
CA ALA A 101 7.19 1.72 -4.04
C ALA A 101 6.95 1.39 -5.53
N SER A 102 5.76 1.74 -6.05
CA SER A 102 5.39 1.46 -7.44
C SER A 102 6.04 2.36 -8.48
N LEU A 103 6.47 3.55 -8.06
CA LEU A 103 7.03 4.55 -8.96
C LEU A 103 8.56 4.54 -8.97
N LEU A 104 9.23 3.60 -8.31
CA LEU A 104 10.70 3.51 -8.29
C LEU A 104 11.33 3.42 -9.70
N SER A 105 10.61 2.88 -10.67
CA SER A 105 11.09 2.71 -12.05
C SER A 105 10.77 3.89 -12.97
N ILE A 106 10.08 4.92 -12.48
CA ILE A 106 9.73 6.11 -13.28
C ILE A 106 10.00 7.39 -12.50
N ASN A 107 10.01 8.52 -13.20
CA ASN A 107 10.26 9.81 -12.55
C ASN A 107 9.02 10.31 -11.80
N ASP A 108 8.95 10.09 -10.48
CA ASP A 108 7.90 10.67 -9.64
C ASP A 108 8.22 12.13 -9.27
N THR A 109 7.55 13.07 -9.93
CA THR A 109 7.72 14.51 -9.68
C THR A 109 6.91 15.03 -8.48
N THR A 110 6.22 14.15 -7.74
CA THR A 110 5.41 14.57 -6.58
C THR A 110 6.26 14.83 -5.34
N THR A 111 5.80 15.77 -4.51
CA THR A 111 6.48 16.16 -3.27
C THR A 111 5.83 15.50 -2.05
N TYR A 112 6.67 15.09 -1.10
CA TYR A 112 6.24 14.36 0.10
C TYR A 112 6.57 15.14 1.36
N GLY A 113 5.55 15.32 2.21
CA GLY A 113 5.64 16.14 3.41
C GLY A 113 6.39 15.50 4.57
N ASN A 114 6.57 14.18 4.56
CA ASN A 114 7.34 13.44 5.56
C ASN A 114 8.10 12.31 4.86
N THR A 115 9.24 11.94 5.45
CA THR A 115 10.03 10.77 5.04
C THR A 115 9.77 9.55 5.94
N VAL A 116 10.05 8.34 5.45
CA VAL A 116 10.01 7.11 6.25
C VAL A 116 11.10 7.12 7.34
N ASN A 117 12.18 7.87 7.12
CA ASN A 117 13.31 8.04 8.05
C ASN A 117 13.03 9.10 9.12
N LYS A 118 11.79 9.60 9.22
CA LYS A 118 11.42 10.57 10.25
C LYS A 118 11.65 9.92 11.61
N LYS A 119 12.49 10.55 12.44
CA LYS A 119 12.92 9.96 13.72
C LYS A 119 11.92 10.19 14.84
N TRP A 120 11.36 11.40 14.90
CA TRP A 120 10.58 11.88 16.03
C TRP A 120 9.24 12.46 15.60
N ALA A 121 8.23 12.33 16.47
CA ALA A 121 6.90 12.90 16.27
C ALA A 121 6.36 13.57 17.55
N GLY A 122 5.68 14.69 17.35
CA GLY A 122 4.99 15.44 18.40
C GLY A 122 5.93 16.13 19.39
N ARG A 123 5.34 16.90 20.31
CA ARG A 123 6.09 17.71 21.31
C ARG A 123 6.85 16.87 22.33
N LYS A 124 6.39 15.64 22.59
CA LYS A 124 7.03 14.70 23.53
C LYS A 124 8.18 13.90 22.91
N MET A 125 8.55 14.19 21.65
CA MET A 125 9.63 13.51 20.92
C MET A 125 9.55 11.97 20.97
N ASN A 126 8.35 11.44 20.74
CA ASN A 126 8.18 9.98 20.64
C ASN A 126 8.84 9.49 19.35
N PRO A 127 9.41 8.26 19.32
CA PRO A 127 9.83 7.64 18.07
C PRO A 127 8.69 7.65 17.05
N PHE A 128 8.97 8.11 15.83
CA PHE A 128 7.95 8.42 14.82
C PHE A 128 7.01 7.24 14.55
N TRP A 129 7.56 6.05 14.34
CA TRP A 129 6.79 4.82 14.04
C TRP A 129 5.94 4.33 15.21
N LEU A 130 6.18 4.79 16.45
CA LEU A 130 5.33 4.51 17.62
C LEU A 130 4.23 5.58 17.82
N SER A 131 4.28 6.66 17.05
CA SER A 131 3.28 7.72 17.13
C SER A 131 2.07 7.44 16.23
N ASN A 132 0.92 8.05 16.54
CA ASN A 132 -0.26 8.03 15.66
C ASN A 132 0.03 8.54 14.25
N GLN A 133 1.04 9.41 14.09
CA GLN A 133 1.45 9.90 12.78
C GLN A 133 2.10 8.79 11.95
N GLY A 134 2.99 8.01 12.57
CA GLY A 134 3.80 6.96 11.93
C GLY A 134 3.21 5.55 12.00
N GLN A 135 2.00 5.38 12.54
CA GLN A 135 1.34 4.07 12.68
C GLN A 135 1.32 3.24 11.38
N ASP A 136 1.02 3.87 10.24
CA ASP A 136 0.99 3.19 8.93
C ASP A 136 2.37 2.65 8.53
N ILE A 137 3.43 3.44 8.76
CA ILE A 137 4.82 3.01 8.51
C ILE A 137 5.23 1.93 9.52
N GLY A 138 4.86 2.07 10.79
CA GLY A 138 5.10 1.05 11.82
C GLY A 138 4.52 -0.30 11.42
N ALA A 139 3.24 -0.34 11.00
CA ALA A 139 2.58 -1.54 10.51
C ALA A 139 3.25 -2.10 9.24
N CYS A 140 3.72 -1.23 8.35
CA CYS A 140 4.51 -1.63 7.18
C CYS A 140 5.78 -2.37 7.58
N LEU A 141 6.60 -1.76 8.45
CA LEU A 141 7.87 -2.34 8.86
C LEU A 141 7.67 -3.68 9.58
N GLU A 142 6.64 -3.78 10.43
CA GLU A 142 6.27 -5.05 11.07
C GLU A 142 5.86 -6.12 10.06
N PHE A 143 5.05 -5.77 9.06
CA PHE A 143 4.69 -6.67 7.96
C PHE A 143 5.93 -7.12 7.16
N LEU A 144 6.91 -6.24 6.96
CA LEU A 144 8.15 -6.57 6.26
C LEU A 144 9.09 -7.44 7.08
N HIS A 145 9.11 -7.27 8.40
CA HIS A 145 9.97 -8.00 9.31
C HIS A 145 9.47 -9.43 9.58
N ASN A 146 8.19 -9.57 9.89
CA ASN A 146 7.65 -10.84 10.37
C ASN A 146 7.54 -11.87 9.23
N PRO A 147 7.99 -13.12 9.41
CA PRO A 147 7.79 -14.16 8.41
C PRO A 147 6.29 -14.35 8.14
N ILE A 148 5.92 -14.50 6.87
CA ILE A 148 4.54 -14.83 6.48
C ILE A 148 4.57 -16.16 5.75
N ASN A 149 3.53 -16.97 5.94
CA ASN A 149 3.30 -18.17 5.16
C ASN A 149 2.04 -18.02 4.31
N ALA A 150 1.93 -18.81 3.25
CA ALA A 150 0.81 -18.74 2.31
C ALA A 150 -0.56 -19.02 2.98
N LYS A 151 -0.57 -19.88 4.00
CA LYS A 151 -1.79 -20.26 4.73
C LYS A 151 -2.36 -19.08 5.51
N ASP A 152 -1.53 -18.37 6.27
CA ASP A 152 -1.95 -17.20 7.05
C ASP A 152 -2.46 -16.08 6.13
N ILE A 153 -1.79 -15.86 4.99
CA ILE A 153 -2.24 -14.89 3.98
C ILE A 153 -3.63 -15.29 3.46
N LYS A 154 -3.81 -16.57 3.13
CA LYS A 154 -5.08 -17.11 2.64
C LYS A 154 -6.21 -16.95 3.65
N ASP A 155 -5.98 -17.32 4.90
CA ASP A 155 -6.96 -17.21 5.97
C ASP A 155 -7.38 -15.74 6.17
N GLU A 156 -6.43 -14.81 6.17
CA GLU A 156 -6.70 -13.38 6.29
C GLU A 156 -7.41 -12.80 5.04
N LEU A 157 -7.11 -13.29 3.84
CA LEU A 157 -7.82 -12.90 2.61
C LEU A 157 -9.29 -13.33 2.65
N ILE A 158 -9.57 -14.54 3.14
CA ILE A 158 -10.93 -15.06 3.32
C ILE A 158 -11.68 -14.20 4.34
N VAL A 159 -11.07 -13.93 5.51
CA VAL A 159 -11.64 -13.02 6.53
C VAL A 159 -11.84 -11.61 5.98
N GLY A 160 -10.94 -11.16 5.10
CA GLY A 160 -11.01 -9.88 4.37
C GLY A 160 -12.14 -9.81 3.33
N GLY A 161 -12.82 -10.93 3.07
CA GLY A 161 -13.99 -11.01 2.21
C GLY A 161 -13.70 -11.41 0.76
N ILE A 162 -12.60 -12.12 0.49
CA ILE A 162 -12.46 -12.85 -0.77
C ILE A 162 -13.49 -13.98 -0.81
N THR A 163 -14.42 -13.91 -1.76
CA THR A 163 -15.46 -14.93 -1.93
C THR A 163 -15.14 -15.93 -3.03
N ASP A 164 -14.36 -15.52 -4.03
CA ASP A 164 -13.95 -16.39 -5.13
C ASP A 164 -12.69 -17.18 -4.76
N LEU A 165 -12.90 -18.36 -4.17
CA LEU A 165 -11.82 -19.23 -3.72
C LEU A 165 -11.01 -19.83 -4.88
N SER A 166 -11.53 -19.81 -6.12
CA SER A 166 -10.77 -20.30 -7.28
C SER A 166 -9.56 -19.42 -7.61
N LYS A 167 -9.60 -18.15 -7.19
CA LYS A 167 -8.54 -17.15 -7.42
C LYS A 167 -7.66 -16.91 -6.20
N ILE A 168 -7.89 -17.62 -5.10
CA ILE A 168 -7.28 -17.29 -3.81
C ILE A 168 -5.75 -17.37 -3.85
N ASP A 169 -5.21 -18.34 -4.56
CA ASP A 169 -3.76 -18.53 -4.65
C ASP A 169 -3.08 -17.41 -5.46
N GLU A 170 -3.77 -16.87 -6.47
CA GLU A 170 -3.30 -15.67 -7.20
C GLU A 170 -3.24 -14.44 -6.30
N TYR A 171 -4.21 -14.29 -5.40
CA TYR A 171 -4.19 -13.22 -4.40
C TYR A 171 -3.11 -13.40 -3.34
N VAL A 172 -2.84 -14.64 -2.91
CA VAL A 172 -1.71 -14.95 -2.05
C VAL A 172 -0.39 -14.55 -2.73
N ASN A 173 -0.21 -14.94 -4.00
CA ASN A 173 0.96 -14.56 -4.79
C ASN A 173 1.09 -13.03 -4.97
N LEU A 174 -0.03 -12.33 -5.16
CA LEU A 174 -0.06 -10.87 -5.23
C LEU A 174 0.45 -10.22 -3.93
N VAL A 175 0.03 -10.72 -2.77
CA VAL A 175 0.49 -10.20 -1.46
C VAL A 175 1.99 -10.41 -1.28
N ILE A 176 2.50 -11.60 -1.64
CA ILE A 176 3.93 -11.91 -1.55
C ILE A 176 4.75 -10.95 -2.43
N ARG A 177 4.38 -10.81 -3.70
CA ARG A 177 5.08 -9.89 -4.63
C ARG A 177 4.96 -8.43 -4.21
N THR A 178 3.81 -8.02 -3.65
CA THR A 178 3.62 -6.68 -3.07
C THR A 178 4.57 -6.45 -1.89
N ARG A 179 4.77 -7.46 -1.04
CA ARG A 179 5.74 -7.39 0.06
C ARG A 179 7.15 -7.18 -0.46
N ASP A 180 7.54 -7.87 -1.53
CA ASP A 180 8.87 -7.71 -2.14
C ASP A 180 9.06 -6.32 -2.77
N GLU A 181 8.01 -5.75 -3.38
CA GLU A 181 8.01 -4.36 -3.87
C GLU A 181 8.29 -3.37 -2.73
N LEU A 182 7.62 -3.56 -1.58
CA LEU A 182 7.82 -2.71 -0.41
C LEU A 182 9.19 -2.91 0.25
N LYS A 183 9.72 -4.14 0.28
CA LYS A 183 11.09 -4.40 0.74
C LYS A 183 12.10 -3.66 -0.12
N ARG A 184 11.96 -3.70 -1.45
CA ARG A 184 12.84 -2.95 -2.37
C ARG A 184 12.78 -1.45 -2.10
N TYR A 185 11.57 -0.90 -1.93
CA TYR A 185 11.38 0.50 -1.58
C TYR A 185 12.07 0.89 -0.27
N ILE A 186 11.86 0.12 0.81
CA ILE A 186 12.48 0.40 2.10
C ILE A 186 14.01 0.22 2.04
N ASN A 187 14.50 -0.74 1.25
CA ASN A 187 15.93 -0.93 1.05
C ASN A 187 16.58 0.26 0.31
N ASP A 188 15.88 0.85 -0.65
CA ASP A 188 16.36 1.97 -1.45
C ASP A 188 16.43 3.27 -0.64
N ILE A 189 15.34 3.63 0.06
CA ILE A 189 15.23 4.95 0.71
C ILE A 189 15.44 4.93 2.23
N GLY A 190 15.41 3.76 2.86
CA GLY A 190 15.48 3.61 4.32
C GLY A 190 16.89 3.76 4.87
N ASP A 191 17.03 4.43 6.01
CA ASP A 191 18.26 4.40 6.81
C ASP A 191 18.45 3.05 7.53
N ASP A 192 19.60 2.84 8.16
CA ASP A 192 19.93 1.59 8.85
C ASP A 192 18.94 1.23 9.97
N VAL A 193 18.34 2.23 10.61
CA VAL A 193 17.35 2.01 11.68
C VAL A 193 16.06 1.44 11.08
N ILE A 194 15.60 2.03 9.98
CA ILE A 194 14.41 1.57 9.26
C ILE A 194 14.65 0.21 8.61
N LYS A 195 15.81 -0.02 7.99
CA LYS A 195 16.18 -1.29 7.36
C LYS A 195 16.24 -2.44 8.37
N ARG A 196 16.86 -2.22 9.53
CA ARG A 196 16.89 -3.22 10.62
C ARG A 196 15.49 -3.53 11.13
N LYS A 197 14.63 -2.51 11.28
CA LYS A 197 13.23 -2.71 11.67
C LYS A 197 12.39 -3.46 10.65
N ALA A 198 12.72 -3.35 9.37
CA ALA A 198 12.10 -4.12 8.30
C ALA A 198 12.68 -5.54 8.15
N GLY A 199 13.72 -5.90 8.92
CA GLY A 199 14.40 -7.19 8.82
C GLY A 199 15.22 -7.35 7.53
N LEU A 200 15.79 -6.25 7.01
CA LEU A 200 16.59 -6.26 5.78
C LEU A 200 18.11 -6.32 6.02
N ILE A 201 18.56 -5.93 7.22
CA ILE A 201 19.96 -5.96 7.68
C ILE A 201 20.04 -6.32 9.17
#